data_AF-A0A835XZ00-F1
#
_entry.id   AF-A0A835XZ00-F1
#
_cell.length_a   1.000
_cell.length_b   1.000
_cell.length_c   1.000
_cell.angle_alpha   90.00
_cell.angle_beta   90.00
_cell.angle_gamma   90.00
#
_symmetry.space_group_name_H-M   'P 1'
#
loop_
_entity.id
_entity.type
_entity.pdbx_description
1 polymer ?
#
loop_
_entity_poly.entity_id
_entity_poly.type
_entity_poly.pdbx_seq_one_letter_code
_entity_poly.pdbx_strand_id
1 'polypeptide(L)'
;MSSSSELRRRVGREPGQEGGDKATSTPGTHTGSSSRARNLCLVLLCGLVVCALALYTYVSLQGPLPPGTHRLLPFLPLRGGAGPGGAAKQPRGAPQPAALRDPAWLAARAHPLSVCAPKINMTSKESYSLWAQPKGRMGEQLKAEIAHLAERHGANPFPPHVTVLGDIEKPRAEMEALMEQLAARTKKYRINFTDVTRGSIFYQCVYLLVAKDPGTMAAAQAAREVFGRTTPPYMPHLSLLYSDMEDGERLKVVDYEIGRLYGENSSYDTLMVENGYDVDSISLWYTPTDDTGLRSWCLVGEYELQG
;
A
#
# COMPACT_ATOMS: atom_id res chain seq x y z
N MET A 1 -33.73 46.06 60.75
CA MET A 1 -34.05 46.53 59.38
C MET A 1 -34.37 45.30 58.56
N SER A 2 -35.58 45.27 57.99
CA SER A 2 -36.39 44.12 57.51
C SER A 2 -35.64 42.92 56.88
N SER A 3 -35.88 41.65 57.27
CA SER A 3 -37.12 40.82 57.27
C SER A 3 -37.43 40.25 55.87
N SER A 4 -37.13 38.96 55.59
CA SER A 4 -38.01 37.76 55.69
C SER A 4 -38.76 37.49 54.36
N SER A 5 -38.49 36.40 53.62
CA SER A 5 -38.88 34.98 53.77
C SER A 5 -40.26 34.62 53.17
N GLU A 6 -40.29 33.50 52.42
CA GLU A 6 -41.40 32.52 52.31
C GLU A 6 -42.71 32.96 51.57
N LEU A 7 -43.59 32.12 51.01
CA LEU A 7 -43.71 30.69 50.68
C LEU A 7 -45.03 30.52 49.86
N ARG A 8 -45.03 29.63 48.86
CA ARG A 8 -46.13 28.83 48.23
C ARG A 8 -47.62 29.30 48.16
N ARG A 9 -48.17 28.96 46.97
CA ARG A 9 -49.44 28.21 46.65
C ARG A 9 -50.74 28.99 46.33
N ARG A 10 -51.23 28.83 45.08
CA ARG A 10 -52.50 28.17 44.60
C ARG A 10 -53.24 28.93 43.45
N VAL A 11 -53.51 28.16 42.38
CA VAL A 11 -54.79 27.93 41.65
C VAL A 11 -55.48 29.07 40.85
N GLY A 12 -55.81 28.78 39.58
CA GLY A 12 -56.89 29.39 38.77
C GLY A 12 -56.50 29.56 37.29
N ARG A 13 -56.76 28.61 36.38
CA ARG A 13 -57.94 28.45 35.48
C ARG A 13 -57.99 29.42 34.27
N GLU A 14 -57.99 28.82 33.08
CA GLU A 14 -58.10 29.29 31.65
C GLU A 14 -59.33 30.19 31.31
N PRO A 15 -59.62 30.66 30.05
CA PRO A 15 -59.05 30.35 28.70
C PRO A 15 -58.87 31.54 27.70
N GLY A 16 -58.28 31.26 26.52
CA GLY A 16 -58.24 32.20 25.38
C GLY A 16 -57.52 31.73 24.10
N GLN A 17 -58.08 30.72 23.43
CA GLN A 17 -58.34 30.54 21.98
C GLN A 17 -57.44 31.11 20.84
N GLU A 18 -57.45 30.33 19.73
CA GLU A 18 -57.00 30.58 18.33
C GLU A 18 -55.54 30.16 18.01
N GLY A 19 -55.21 29.37 16.99
CA GLY A 19 -55.91 28.75 15.86
C GLY A 19 -54.84 28.31 14.84
N GLY A 20 -55.04 27.22 14.07
CA GLY A 20 -54.14 26.89 12.94
C GLY A 20 -53.89 25.41 12.67
N ASP A 21 -54.86 24.78 12.00
CA ASP A 21 -54.79 23.74 10.96
C ASP A 21 -53.91 22.48 11.09
N LYS A 22 -54.63 21.37 11.30
CA LYS A 22 -54.28 20.00 10.89
C LYS A 22 -54.62 19.79 9.41
N ALA A 23 -53.69 19.21 8.65
CA ALA A 23 -54.00 18.45 7.44
C ALA A 23 -53.54 17.00 7.64
N THR A 24 -54.52 16.09 7.58
CA THR A 24 -54.35 14.63 7.50
C THR A 24 -54.60 14.18 6.08
N SER A 25 -53.75 13.32 5.53
CA SER A 25 -54.08 12.42 4.41
C SER A 25 -53.23 11.13 4.45
N THR A 26 -53.86 10.06 3.94
CA THR A 26 -53.63 8.62 4.11
C THR A 26 -52.65 8.00 3.08
N PRO A 27 -52.34 6.67 3.14
CA PRO A 27 -51.06 6.11 2.71
C PRO A 27 -51.01 5.61 1.26
N GLY A 28 -49.82 5.68 0.66
CA GLY A 28 -49.52 5.15 -0.67
C GLY A 28 -48.59 3.93 -0.64
N THR A 29 -49.07 2.82 -1.21
CA THR A 29 -48.35 1.57 -1.46
C THR A 29 -47.33 1.72 -2.61
N HIS A 30 -46.06 1.32 -2.40
CA HIS A 30 -45.09 1.10 -3.47
C HIS A 30 -44.58 -0.35 -3.46
N THR A 31 -45.24 -1.21 -4.25
CA THR A 31 -44.78 -2.53 -4.67
C THR A 31 -44.01 -2.39 -5.99
N GLY A 32 -42.68 -2.33 -5.94
CA GLY A 32 -41.89 -2.18 -7.18
C GLY A 32 -40.43 -2.63 -7.15
N SER A 33 -39.85 -3.00 -6.00
CA SER A 33 -38.42 -3.33 -5.89
C SER A 33 -38.12 -4.82 -5.66
N SER A 34 -39.10 -5.60 -5.19
CA SER A 34 -38.88 -6.99 -4.73
C SER A 34 -38.76 -8.03 -5.87
N SER A 35 -39.36 -7.82 -7.05
CA SER A 35 -39.39 -8.85 -8.10
C SER A 35 -38.07 -8.96 -8.88
N ARG A 36 -37.37 -7.85 -9.14
CA ARG A 36 -36.08 -7.85 -9.85
C ARG A 36 -34.96 -8.48 -9.03
N ALA A 37 -34.91 -8.24 -7.72
CA ALA A 37 -33.92 -8.84 -6.83
C ALA A 37 -34.12 -10.36 -6.69
N ARG A 38 -35.38 -10.83 -6.63
CA ARG A 38 -35.70 -12.26 -6.56
C ARG A 38 -35.37 -13.01 -7.86
N ASN A 39 -35.61 -12.38 -9.01
CA ASN A 39 -35.27 -12.97 -10.31
C ASN A 39 -33.75 -13.01 -10.56
N LEU A 40 -33.00 -12.01 -10.11
CA LEU A 40 -31.54 -12.01 -10.20
C LEU A 40 -30.90 -13.07 -9.29
N CYS A 41 -31.46 -13.27 -8.09
CA CYS A 41 -31.03 -14.31 -7.15
C CYS A 41 -31.29 -15.72 -7.69
N LEU A 42 -32.44 -15.97 -8.34
CA LEU A 42 -32.75 -17.27 -8.95
C LEU A 42 -31.81 -17.60 -10.12
N VAL A 43 -31.46 -16.62 -10.96
CA VAL A 43 -30.55 -16.83 -12.11
C VAL A 43 -29.13 -17.12 -11.63
N LEU A 44 -28.65 -16.44 -10.59
CA LEU A 44 -27.33 -16.67 -10.00
C LEU A 44 -27.25 -18.05 -9.32
N LEU A 45 -28.30 -18.48 -8.61
CA LEU A 45 -28.37 -19.80 -7.99
C LEU A 45 -28.40 -20.92 -9.03
N CYS A 46 -29.17 -20.76 -10.12
CA CYS A 46 -29.18 -21.73 -11.23
C CYS A 46 -27.81 -21.82 -11.92
N GLY A 47 -27.12 -20.69 -12.14
CA GLY A 47 -25.79 -20.67 -12.74
C GLY A 47 -24.74 -21.41 -11.91
N LEU A 48 -24.76 -21.24 -10.58
CA LEU A 48 -23.84 -21.92 -9.66
C LEU A 48 -24.08 -23.44 -9.63
N VAL A 49 -25.33 -23.89 -9.68
CA VAL A 49 -25.66 -25.32 -9.70
C VAL A 49 -25.21 -25.98 -11.02
N VAL A 50 -25.37 -25.30 -12.15
CA VAL A 50 -24.91 -25.82 -13.46
C VAL A 50 -23.38 -25.90 -13.51
N CYS A 51 -22.66 -24.89 -12.99
CA CYS A 51 -21.19 -24.94 -12.90
C CYS A 51 -20.70 -26.04 -11.97
N ALA A 52 -21.35 -26.25 -10.81
CA ALA A 52 -20.97 -27.31 -9.88
C ALA A 52 -21.19 -28.71 -10.47
N LEU A 53 -22.29 -28.92 -11.21
CA LEU A 53 -22.56 -30.17 -11.91
C LEU A 53 -21.56 -30.42 -13.05
N ALA A 54 -21.15 -29.39 -13.79
CA ALA A 54 -20.14 -29.50 -14.84
C ALA A 54 -18.73 -29.79 -14.28
N LEU A 55 -18.38 -29.19 -13.13
CA LEU A 55 -17.11 -29.48 -12.44
C LEU A 55 -17.11 -30.92 -11.88
N TYR A 56 -18.23 -31.35 -11.30
CA TYR A 56 -18.37 -32.69 -10.73
C TYR A 56 -18.29 -33.77 -11.82
N THR A 57 -18.92 -33.56 -12.98
CA THR A 57 -18.79 -34.49 -14.12
C THR A 57 -17.38 -34.47 -14.71
N TYR A 58 -16.73 -33.30 -14.84
CA TYR A 58 -15.34 -33.20 -15.30
C TYR A 58 -14.36 -33.95 -14.40
N VAL A 59 -14.49 -33.79 -13.07
CA VAL A 59 -13.67 -34.50 -12.09
C VAL A 59 -14.00 -35.99 -12.05
N SER A 60 -15.27 -36.38 -12.21
CA SER A 60 -15.68 -37.80 -12.22
C SER A 60 -15.30 -38.55 -13.50
N LEU A 61 -15.12 -37.83 -14.62
CA LEU A 61 -14.67 -38.39 -15.91
C LEU A 61 -13.14 -38.58 -15.96
N GLN A 62 -12.38 -37.93 -15.08
CA GLN A 62 -10.96 -38.20 -14.89
C GLN A 62 -10.79 -39.31 -13.85
N GLY A 63 -11.02 -40.55 -14.27
CA GLY A 63 -10.69 -41.73 -13.47
C GLY A 63 -9.22 -41.74 -13.02
N PRO A 64 -8.87 -42.45 -11.95
CA PRO A 64 -7.53 -42.42 -11.38
C PRO A 64 -6.48 -42.90 -12.40
N LEU A 65 -5.42 -42.09 -12.56
CA LEU A 65 -4.27 -42.43 -13.39
C LEU A 65 -3.57 -43.69 -12.85
N PRO A 66 -3.26 -44.70 -13.69
CA PRO A 66 -2.51 -45.86 -13.25
C PRO A 66 -1.04 -45.48 -12.97
N PRO A 67 -0.39 -46.09 -11.96
CA PRO A 67 0.98 -45.77 -11.64
C PRO A 67 1.96 -46.46 -12.61
N GLY A 68 2.86 -45.65 -13.16
CA GLY A 68 4.23 -46.04 -13.52
C GLY A 68 4.43 -46.99 -14.70
N THR A 69 4.78 -46.43 -15.86
CA THR A 69 5.78 -47.05 -16.76
C THR A 69 6.54 -45.96 -17.51
N HIS A 70 7.84 -45.83 -17.20
CA HIS A 70 8.79 -45.12 -18.06
C HIS A 70 8.81 -45.76 -19.44
N ARG A 71 8.37 -45.02 -20.47
CA ARG A 71 8.64 -45.36 -21.86
C ARG A 71 9.37 -44.19 -22.51
N LEU A 72 10.67 -44.40 -22.71
CA LEU A 72 11.53 -43.65 -23.61
C LEU A 72 10.85 -43.57 -24.99
N LEU A 73 10.58 -42.36 -25.46
CA LEU A 73 10.23 -42.12 -26.86
C LEU A 73 11.52 -42.01 -27.68
N PRO A 74 11.58 -42.62 -28.88
CA PRO A 74 12.77 -42.57 -29.72
C PRO A 74 12.90 -41.20 -30.38
N PHE A 75 14.13 -40.69 -30.36
CA PHE A 75 14.60 -39.58 -31.18
C PHE A 75 14.32 -39.84 -32.66
N LEU A 76 13.60 -38.92 -33.33
CA LEU A 76 13.63 -38.78 -34.78
C LEU A 76 14.46 -37.54 -35.16
N PRO A 77 15.44 -37.64 -36.07
CA PRO A 77 16.19 -36.49 -36.54
C PRO A 77 15.41 -35.74 -37.62
N LEU A 78 15.11 -34.47 -37.39
CA LEU A 78 14.63 -33.57 -38.45
C LEU A 78 15.80 -33.14 -39.33
N ARG A 79 15.72 -33.58 -40.58
CA ARG A 79 16.62 -33.30 -41.70
C ARG A 79 16.52 -31.82 -42.11
N GLY A 80 17.68 -31.17 -42.22
CA GLY A 80 17.82 -29.78 -42.64
C GLY A 80 17.40 -29.53 -44.09
N GLY A 81 16.72 -28.42 -44.30
CA GLY A 81 16.46 -27.82 -45.61
C GLY A 81 16.88 -26.36 -45.57
N ALA A 82 17.91 -26.01 -46.35
CA ALA A 82 18.39 -24.66 -46.56
C ALA A 82 17.56 -23.97 -47.65
N GLY A 83 17.24 -22.69 -47.45
CA GLY A 83 16.64 -21.78 -48.44
C GLY A 83 16.62 -20.33 -47.92
N PRO A 84 16.74 -19.30 -48.77
CA PRO A 84 17.65 -18.19 -48.50
C PRO A 84 16.98 -16.88 -48.02
N GLY A 85 17.76 -16.07 -47.30
CA GLY A 85 17.88 -14.63 -47.51
C GLY A 85 16.69 -13.74 -47.15
N GLY A 86 16.56 -13.37 -45.88
CA GLY A 86 15.72 -12.25 -45.43
C GLY A 86 16.27 -11.63 -44.16
N ALA A 87 17.10 -10.60 -44.30
CA ALA A 87 17.68 -9.86 -43.18
C ALA A 87 16.61 -9.02 -42.45
N ALA A 88 15.98 -9.60 -41.43
CA ALA A 88 15.22 -8.84 -40.45
C ALA A 88 16.18 -8.30 -39.38
N LYS A 89 16.37 -6.98 -39.35
CA LYS A 89 17.16 -6.28 -38.33
C LYS A 89 16.60 -6.57 -36.94
N GLN A 90 17.40 -7.17 -36.06
CA GLN A 90 17.14 -7.19 -34.62
C GLN A 90 17.06 -5.75 -34.11
N PRO A 91 16.05 -5.38 -33.29
CA PRO A 91 16.09 -4.14 -32.55
C PRO A 91 17.24 -4.24 -31.52
N ARG A 92 18.19 -3.31 -31.64
CA ARG A 92 19.24 -3.11 -30.64
C ARG A 92 18.61 -2.56 -29.37
N GLY A 93 18.88 -3.18 -28.22
CA GLY A 93 18.78 -2.50 -26.93
C GLY A 93 17.94 -3.15 -25.82
N ALA A 94 17.93 -4.47 -25.68
CA ALA A 94 17.59 -5.08 -24.39
C ALA A 94 18.81 -5.85 -23.87
N PRO A 95 19.35 -5.52 -22.67
CA PRO A 95 20.43 -6.31 -22.10
C PRO A 95 19.94 -7.73 -21.77
N GLN A 96 20.76 -8.73 -22.06
CA GLN A 96 20.48 -10.13 -21.70
C GLN A 96 20.41 -10.29 -20.17
N PRO A 97 19.56 -11.21 -19.65
CA PRO A 97 19.24 -11.31 -18.23
C PRO A 97 20.42 -11.69 -17.30
N ALA A 98 21.58 -12.06 -17.86
CA ALA A 98 22.77 -12.38 -17.07
C ALA A 98 23.54 -11.14 -16.55
N ALA A 99 23.37 -9.96 -17.17
CA ALA A 99 24.14 -8.76 -16.84
C ALA A 99 23.62 -7.98 -15.61
N LEU A 100 22.45 -8.33 -15.07
CA LEU A 100 21.82 -7.67 -13.91
C LEU A 100 22.37 -8.17 -12.55
N ARG A 101 23.48 -8.92 -12.54
CA ARG A 101 23.93 -9.68 -11.37
C ARG A 101 25.07 -9.04 -10.56
N ASP A 102 25.62 -7.90 -10.95
CA ASP A 102 26.70 -7.28 -10.18
C ASP A 102 26.16 -6.35 -9.05
N PRO A 103 26.30 -6.70 -7.75
CA PRO A 103 25.77 -5.87 -6.67
C PRO A 103 26.35 -4.45 -6.63
N ALA A 104 27.54 -4.23 -7.22
CA ALA A 104 28.21 -2.94 -7.23
C ALA A 104 27.53 -1.90 -8.15
N TRP A 105 26.87 -2.33 -9.23
CA TRP A 105 26.19 -1.39 -10.15
C TRP A 105 24.86 -0.88 -9.58
N LEU A 106 24.11 -1.71 -8.86
CA LEU A 106 22.88 -1.33 -8.14
C LEU A 106 23.19 -0.30 -7.05
N ALA A 107 24.29 -0.48 -6.33
CA ALA A 107 24.72 0.44 -5.29
C ALA A 107 25.04 1.85 -5.81
N ALA A 108 25.57 1.98 -7.04
CA ALA A 108 25.94 3.25 -7.65
C ALA A 108 24.74 4.11 -8.11
N ARG A 109 23.55 3.51 -8.23
CA ARG A 109 22.32 4.17 -8.70
C ARG A 109 21.22 4.27 -7.65
N ALA A 110 21.45 3.75 -6.45
CA ALA A 110 20.52 3.97 -5.34
C ALA A 110 20.42 5.48 -5.04
N HIS A 111 19.22 5.94 -4.64
CA HIS A 111 19.07 7.30 -4.13
C HIS A 111 20.09 7.49 -3.00
N PRO A 112 21.01 8.47 -3.08
CA PRO A 112 21.92 8.71 -1.99
C PRO A 112 21.06 9.06 -0.78
N LEU A 113 21.22 8.36 0.33
CA LEU A 113 20.63 8.80 1.59
C LEU A 113 21.25 10.18 1.88
N SER A 114 20.53 11.23 1.51
CA SER A 114 20.97 12.61 1.63
C SER A 114 20.52 13.10 3.00
N VAL A 115 21.45 13.58 3.81
CA VAL A 115 21.13 14.22 5.09
C VAL A 115 20.93 15.70 4.81
N CYS A 116 19.83 16.28 5.29
CA CYS A 116 19.55 17.69 5.10
C CYS A 116 20.66 18.53 5.74
N ALA A 117 21.16 19.53 5.02
CA ALA A 117 22.05 20.52 5.60
C ALA A 117 21.39 21.21 6.81
N PRO A 118 22.15 21.59 7.85
CA PRO A 118 21.63 22.40 8.94
C PRO A 118 21.08 23.71 8.38
N LYS A 119 19.80 24.02 8.63
CA LYS A 119 19.20 25.28 8.19
C LYS A 119 19.30 26.32 9.30
N ILE A 120 19.69 27.54 8.90
CA ILE A 120 19.88 28.69 9.81
C ILE A 120 18.53 29.36 10.15
N ASN A 121 17.50 29.16 9.32
CA ASN A 121 16.17 29.72 9.55
C ASN A 121 15.19 28.65 10.04
N MET A 122 14.92 28.66 11.35
CA MET A 122 14.07 27.66 12.03
C MET A 122 12.56 28.00 12.01
N THR A 123 12.17 29.16 11.48
CA THR A 123 10.78 29.66 11.55
C THR A 123 9.99 29.49 10.26
N SER A 124 10.67 29.25 9.12
CA SER A 124 9.99 28.95 7.86
C SER A 124 9.36 27.57 7.91
N LYS A 125 8.12 27.47 7.44
CA LYS A 125 7.46 26.18 7.28
C LYS A 125 8.06 25.40 6.13
N GLU A 126 8.13 24.09 6.31
CA GLU A 126 8.64 23.12 5.33
C GLU A 126 7.73 21.89 5.34
N SER A 127 7.73 21.12 4.24
CA SER A 127 6.94 19.90 4.12
C SER A 127 7.76 18.68 4.54
N TYR A 128 7.16 17.84 5.38
CA TYR A 128 7.82 16.67 5.96
C TYR A 128 6.96 15.42 5.90
N SER A 129 7.64 14.28 6.02
CA SER A 129 7.06 12.96 6.22
C SER A 129 7.80 12.18 7.32
N LEU A 130 7.07 11.32 8.01
CA LEU A 130 7.56 10.44 9.07
C LEU A 130 7.62 9.02 8.54
N TRP A 131 8.80 8.42 8.54
CA TRP A 131 9.04 7.13 7.90
C TRP A 131 9.60 6.11 8.88
N ALA A 132 8.97 4.93 8.90
CA ALA A 132 9.57 3.73 9.44
C ALA A 132 10.41 3.09 8.32
N GLN A 133 11.73 3.01 8.52
CA GLN A 133 12.66 2.53 7.49
C GLN A 133 13.24 1.18 7.87
N PRO A 134 13.31 0.20 6.94
CA PRO A 134 14.02 -1.04 7.17
C PRO A 134 15.53 -0.78 7.26
N LYS A 135 16.19 -1.46 8.20
CA LYS A 135 17.64 -1.40 8.41
C LYS A 135 18.30 -2.74 8.08
N GLY A 136 19.64 -2.73 8.08
CA GLY A 136 20.44 -3.94 7.90
C GLY A 136 20.18 -4.63 6.56
N ARG A 137 20.21 -5.97 6.56
CA ARG A 137 20.09 -6.77 5.33
C ARG A 137 18.78 -6.49 4.57
N MET A 138 17.65 -6.44 5.28
CA MET A 138 16.34 -6.18 4.67
C MET A 138 16.30 -4.79 4.01
N GLY A 139 16.86 -3.77 4.69
CA GLY A 139 16.94 -2.41 4.14
C GLY A 139 17.74 -2.35 2.84
N GLU A 140 18.91 -3.01 2.78
CA GLU A 140 19.73 -3.05 1.57
C GLU A 140 19.07 -3.84 0.43
N GLN A 141 18.36 -4.93 0.75
CA GLN A 141 17.62 -5.71 -0.24
C GLN A 141 16.49 -4.89 -0.87
N LEU A 142 15.67 -4.21 -0.05
CA LEU A 142 14.58 -3.37 -0.53
C LEU A 142 15.09 -2.15 -1.30
N LYS A 143 16.19 -1.54 -0.86
CA LYS A 143 16.83 -0.44 -1.57
C LYS A 143 17.34 -0.86 -2.95
N ALA A 144 17.99 -2.03 -3.04
CA ALA A 144 18.43 -2.58 -4.32
C ALA A 144 17.23 -2.87 -5.24
N GLU A 145 16.14 -3.41 -4.70
CA GLU A 145 14.96 -3.72 -5.51
C GLU A 145 14.24 -2.45 -6.02
N ILE A 146 14.08 -1.42 -5.18
CA ILE A 146 13.56 -0.13 -5.63
C ILE A 146 14.43 0.47 -6.74
N ALA A 147 15.77 0.39 -6.61
CA ALA A 147 16.68 0.88 -7.63
C ALA A 147 16.56 0.08 -8.95
N HIS A 148 16.43 -1.25 -8.85
CA HIS A 148 16.21 -2.13 -10.00
C HIS A 148 14.92 -1.79 -10.76
N LEU A 149 13.80 -1.65 -10.05
CA LEU A 149 12.52 -1.26 -10.67
C LEU A 149 12.56 0.15 -11.25
N ALA A 150 13.17 1.10 -10.54
CA ALA A 150 13.32 2.47 -11.01
C ALA A 150 14.08 2.50 -12.35
N GLU A 151 15.21 1.79 -12.47
CA GLU A 151 15.94 1.71 -13.72
C GLU A 151 15.12 1.05 -14.83
N ARG A 152 14.51 -0.10 -14.54
CA ARG A 152 13.73 -0.88 -15.51
C ARG A 152 12.58 -0.07 -16.13
N HIS A 153 11.99 0.84 -15.36
CA HIS A 153 10.82 1.62 -15.75
C HIS A 153 11.12 3.10 -15.99
N GLY A 154 12.38 3.53 -15.96
CA GLY A 154 12.76 4.93 -16.18
C GLY A 154 12.25 5.90 -15.11
N ALA A 155 12.08 5.41 -13.87
CA ALA A 155 11.64 6.18 -12.72
C ALA A 155 12.82 6.62 -11.83
N ASN A 156 12.54 7.44 -10.82
CA ASN A 156 13.53 7.84 -9.82
C ASN A 156 13.50 6.85 -8.63
N PRO A 157 14.66 6.37 -8.15
CA PRO A 157 14.74 5.57 -6.94
C PRO A 157 14.50 6.46 -5.71
N PHE A 158 14.14 5.84 -4.60
CA PHE A 158 13.93 6.50 -3.31
C PHE A 158 14.31 5.56 -2.15
N PRO A 159 14.56 6.06 -0.94
CA PRO A 159 14.84 5.22 0.23
C PRO A 159 13.64 4.32 0.56
N PRO A 160 13.82 3.03 0.89
CA PRO A 160 12.71 2.18 1.32
C PRO A 160 12.10 2.73 2.62
N HIS A 161 10.78 2.83 2.66
CA HIS A 161 10.06 3.35 3.83
C HIS A 161 8.59 2.90 3.86
N VAL A 162 8.04 2.83 5.07
CA VAL A 162 6.59 2.85 5.32
C VAL A 162 6.24 4.20 5.95
N THR A 163 5.38 4.97 5.28
CA THR A 163 4.97 6.29 5.76
C THR A 163 4.03 6.15 6.95
N VAL A 164 4.49 6.55 8.14
CA VAL A 164 3.67 6.58 9.38
C VAL A 164 2.70 7.75 9.34
N LEU A 165 3.18 8.92 8.91
CA LEU A 165 2.40 10.13 8.70
C LEU A 165 3.12 11.01 7.66
N GLY A 166 2.40 11.51 6.66
CA GLY A 166 2.96 12.38 5.62
C GLY A 166 2.20 13.70 5.50
N ASP A 167 2.65 14.53 4.55
CA ASP A 167 2.02 15.81 4.20
C ASP A 167 1.90 16.73 5.43
N ILE A 168 3.02 16.93 6.13
CA ILE A 168 3.09 17.75 7.34
C ILE A 168 3.83 19.05 7.01
N GLU A 169 3.17 20.20 7.18
CA GLU A 169 3.79 21.50 6.97
C GLU A 169 3.92 22.28 8.29
N LYS A 170 5.14 22.38 8.80
CA LYS A 170 5.48 23.05 10.08
C LYS A 170 6.90 23.62 10.05
N PRO A 171 7.27 24.52 10.98
CA PRO A 171 8.67 24.90 11.18
C PRO A 171 9.50 23.70 11.66
N ARG A 172 10.76 23.61 11.24
CA ARG A 172 11.66 22.49 11.57
C ARG A 172 11.78 22.23 13.06
N ALA A 173 11.98 23.27 13.87
CA ALA A 173 12.12 23.13 15.31
C ALA A 173 10.86 22.55 15.98
N GLU A 174 9.68 22.88 15.46
CA GLU A 174 8.43 22.30 15.95
C GLU A 174 8.33 20.82 15.57
N MET A 175 8.76 20.44 14.36
CA MET A 175 8.81 19.04 13.93
C MET A 175 9.73 18.20 14.81
N GLU A 176 10.95 18.68 15.08
CA GLU A 176 11.92 17.97 15.91
C GLU A 176 11.36 17.77 17.33
N ALA A 177 10.72 18.78 17.93
CA ALA A 177 10.07 18.65 19.24
C ALA A 177 8.88 17.67 19.26
N LEU A 178 8.07 17.63 18.20
CA LEU A 178 6.96 16.67 18.07
C LEU A 178 7.47 15.25 17.84
N MET A 179 8.59 15.08 17.14
CA MET A 179 9.23 13.79 16.93
C MET A 179 9.73 13.17 18.22
N GLU A 180 10.35 13.95 19.11
CA GLU A 180 10.74 13.49 20.45
C GLU A 180 9.53 12.99 21.26
N GLN A 181 8.42 13.74 21.22
CA GLN A 181 7.18 13.33 21.89
C GLN A 181 6.59 12.05 21.29
N LEU A 182 6.64 11.88 19.96
CA LEU A 182 6.18 10.68 19.29
C LEU A 182 7.04 9.47 19.68
N ALA A 183 8.36 9.64 19.66
CA ALA A 183 9.32 8.59 19.98
C ALA A 183 9.16 8.09 21.42
N ALA A 184 8.95 9.00 22.37
CA ALA A 184 8.68 8.68 23.78
C ALA A 184 7.35 7.93 24.01
N ARG A 185 6.37 8.08 23.13
CA ARG A 185 5.04 7.46 23.24
C ARG A 185 4.88 6.17 22.45
N THR A 186 5.83 5.85 21.58
CA THR A 186 5.68 4.75 20.62
C THR A 186 6.60 3.60 21.01
N LYS A 187 6.00 2.42 21.17
CA LYS A 187 6.71 1.16 21.38
C LYS A 187 7.42 0.73 20.12
N LYS A 188 8.55 0.04 20.26
CA LYS A 188 9.13 -0.74 19.17
C LYS A 188 8.10 -1.75 18.66
N TYR A 189 8.03 -1.92 17.34
CA TYR A 189 7.03 -2.77 16.71
C TYR A 189 7.63 -3.47 15.50
N ARG A 190 6.88 -4.40 14.91
CA ARG A 190 7.26 -5.08 13.68
C ARG A 190 6.31 -4.73 12.55
N ILE A 191 6.88 -4.50 11.37
CA ILE A 191 6.15 -4.39 10.11
C ILE A 191 6.24 -5.74 9.41
N ASN A 192 5.08 -6.31 9.06
CA ASN A 192 5.00 -7.53 8.26
C ASN A 192 4.38 -7.21 6.91
N PHE A 193 4.92 -7.79 5.82
CA PHE A 193 4.32 -7.65 4.49
C PHE A 193 3.31 -8.76 4.24
N THR A 194 2.28 -8.47 3.46
CA THR A 194 1.23 -9.45 3.16
C THR A 194 1.15 -9.78 1.68
N ASP A 195 1.40 -8.82 0.81
CA ASP A 195 1.22 -8.97 -0.63
C ASP A 195 2.04 -7.94 -1.40
N VAL A 196 2.22 -8.16 -2.70
CA VAL A 196 2.65 -7.14 -3.66
C VAL A 196 1.41 -6.70 -4.43
N THR A 197 1.16 -5.39 -4.45
CA THR A 197 -0.01 -4.87 -5.14
C THR A 197 0.23 -3.47 -5.70
N ARG A 198 -0.83 -2.85 -6.17
CA ARG A 198 -0.83 -1.57 -6.89
C ARG A 198 -2.03 -0.74 -6.52
N GLY A 199 -1.89 0.56 -6.70
CA GLY A 199 -2.93 1.57 -6.50
C GLY A 199 -3.20 2.31 -7.80
N SER A 200 -4.03 3.34 -7.71
CA SER A 200 -4.42 4.17 -8.85
C SER A 200 -3.59 5.44 -8.98
N ILE A 201 -2.86 5.87 -7.96
CA ILE A 201 -2.10 7.14 -7.92
C ILE A 201 -0.58 6.92 -8.00
N PHE A 202 0.17 7.95 -8.41
CA PHE A 202 1.63 7.93 -8.63
C PHE A 202 2.42 7.31 -7.46
N TYR A 203 2.21 7.80 -6.23
CA TYR A 203 2.88 7.32 -5.01
C TYR A 203 2.41 5.93 -4.55
N GLN A 204 1.49 5.32 -5.28
CA GLN A 204 0.98 3.97 -5.03
C GLN A 204 1.02 3.15 -6.33
N CYS A 205 2.03 3.36 -7.18
CA CYS A 205 2.14 2.62 -8.44
C CYS A 205 2.32 1.12 -8.21
N VAL A 206 3.39 0.69 -7.55
CA VAL A 206 3.57 -0.70 -7.07
C VAL A 206 4.18 -0.68 -5.68
N TYR A 207 3.68 -1.52 -4.78
CA TYR A 207 4.08 -1.53 -3.37
C TYR A 207 3.87 -2.87 -2.70
N LEU A 208 4.63 -3.11 -1.62
CA LEU A 208 4.35 -4.14 -0.64
C LEU A 208 3.24 -3.66 0.29
N LEU A 209 2.15 -4.41 0.37
CA LEU A 209 1.10 -4.16 1.35
C LEU A 209 1.59 -4.60 2.73
N VAL A 210 1.36 -3.76 3.74
CA VAL A 210 1.75 -4.05 5.12
C VAL A 210 0.53 -4.52 5.91
N ALA A 211 0.74 -5.53 6.75
CA ALA A 211 -0.25 -6.02 7.68
C ALA A 211 -0.69 -4.92 8.66
N LYS A 212 -1.99 -4.86 8.94
CA LYS A 212 -2.57 -3.94 9.94
C LYS A 212 -2.39 -4.47 11.36
N ASP A 213 -1.17 -4.87 11.69
CA ASP A 213 -0.84 -5.38 13.00
C ASP A 213 -1.01 -4.30 14.07
N PRO A 214 -1.34 -4.67 15.32
CA PRO A 214 -1.61 -3.70 16.39
C PRO A 214 -0.50 -2.65 16.57
N GLY A 215 0.77 -3.05 16.48
CA GLY A 215 1.91 -2.13 16.61
C GLY A 215 1.97 -1.09 15.49
N THR A 216 1.86 -1.53 14.23
CA THR A 216 1.85 -0.65 13.05
C THR A 216 0.71 0.36 13.11
N MET A 217 -0.49 -0.09 13.48
CA MET A 217 -1.67 0.77 13.57
C MET A 217 -1.57 1.73 14.76
N ALA A 218 -1.03 1.27 15.90
CA ALA A 218 -0.81 2.11 17.08
C ALA A 218 0.22 3.22 16.83
N ALA A 219 1.31 2.94 16.11
CA ALA A 219 2.31 3.96 15.76
C ALA A 219 1.71 5.09 14.90
N ALA A 220 0.91 4.73 13.88
CA ALA A 220 0.22 5.72 13.05
C ALA A 220 -0.84 6.52 13.84
N GLN A 221 -1.54 5.88 14.77
CA GLN A 221 -2.49 6.55 15.66
C GLN A 221 -1.78 7.53 16.61
N ALA A 222 -0.66 7.12 17.22
CA ALA A 222 0.15 7.97 18.07
C ALA A 222 0.68 9.19 17.30
N ALA A 223 1.15 8.99 16.06
CA ALA A 223 1.58 10.09 15.19
C ALA A 223 0.42 11.08 14.90
N ARG A 224 -0.78 10.59 14.58
CA ARG A 224 -1.95 11.46 14.38
C ARG A 224 -2.28 12.30 15.61
N GLU A 225 -2.22 11.70 16.78
CA GLU A 225 -2.51 12.39 18.04
C GLU A 225 -1.45 13.44 18.38
N VAL A 226 -0.16 13.08 18.32
CA VAL A 226 0.95 14.00 18.61
C VAL A 226 0.93 15.19 17.65
N PHE A 227 0.71 14.95 16.36
CA PHE A 227 0.72 15.99 15.34
C PHE A 227 -0.64 16.70 15.17
N GLY A 228 -1.68 16.29 15.92
CA GLY A 228 -3.02 16.87 15.83
C GLY A 228 -3.67 16.72 14.44
N ARG A 229 -3.46 15.59 13.76
CA ARG A 229 -3.87 15.36 12.37
C ARG A 229 -5.03 14.37 12.27
N THR A 230 -6.10 14.78 11.60
CA THR A 230 -7.13 13.86 11.09
C THR A 230 -6.79 13.49 9.65
N THR A 231 -6.62 12.19 9.38
CA THR A 231 -6.31 11.67 8.03
C THR A 231 -7.28 10.55 7.66
N PRO A 232 -7.43 10.21 6.36
CA PRO A 232 -8.22 9.06 5.92
C PRO A 232 -7.77 7.74 6.59
N PRO A 233 -8.55 6.65 6.48
CA PRO A 233 -8.15 5.35 7.00
C PRO A 233 -6.72 4.97 6.58
N TYR A 234 -5.89 4.60 7.55
CA TYR A 234 -4.49 4.28 7.30
C TYR A 234 -4.38 2.94 6.55
N MET A 235 -3.63 2.96 5.44
CA MET A 235 -3.24 1.80 4.66
C MET A 235 -1.71 1.76 4.62
N PRO A 236 -1.07 1.03 5.55
CA PRO A 236 0.39 0.95 5.57
C PRO A 236 0.86 0.17 4.33
N HIS A 237 1.91 0.68 3.69
CA HIS A 237 2.53 0.07 2.53
C HIS A 237 3.98 0.54 2.41
N LEU A 238 4.82 -0.26 1.75
CA LEU A 238 6.17 0.12 1.35
C LEU A 238 6.22 0.17 -0.17
N SER A 239 6.41 1.35 -0.73
CA SER A 239 6.42 1.53 -2.18
C SER A 239 7.68 0.95 -2.80
N LEU A 240 7.50 0.23 -3.92
CA LEU A 240 8.58 -0.36 -4.71
C LEU A 240 8.88 0.48 -5.95
N LEU A 241 7.88 1.17 -6.50
CA LEU A 241 8.00 1.99 -7.69
C LEU A 241 7.03 3.18 -7.66
N TYR A 242 7.48 4.34 -8.13
CA TYR A 242 6.66 5.51 -8.44
C TYR A 242 6.73 5.81 -9.93
N SER A 243 5.58 5.74 -10.60
CA SER A 243 5.47 5.96 -12.05
C SER A 243 4.03 6.23 -12.46
N ASP A 244 3.84 7.06 -13.48
CA ASP A 244 2.54 7.33 -14.11
C ASP A 244 2.17 6.28 -15.17
N MET A 245 2.64 5.03 -15.00
CA MET A 245 2.35 3.95 -15.95
C MET A 245 0.88 3.50 -15.87
N GLU A 246 0.38 2.92 -16.95
CA GLU A 246 -1.01 2.47 -17.05
C GLU A 246 -1.29 1.26 -16.14
N ASP A 247 -2.55 1.08 -15.77
CA ASP A 247 -3.00 0.03 -14.84
C ASP A 247 -2.59 -1.39 -15.27
N GLY A 248 -2.67 -1.67 -16.58
CA GLY A 248 -2.25 -2.94 -17.16
C GLY A 248 -0.73 -3.16 -17.12
N GLU A 249 0.07 -2.09 -17.12
CA GLU A 249 1.52 -2.17 -16.93
C GLU A 249 1.86 -2.39 -15.46
N ARG A 250 1.19 -1.69 -14.55
CA ARG A 250 1.33 -1.91 -13.09
C ARG A 250 1.08 -3.36 -12.72
N LEU A 251 0.04 -3.98 -13.30
CA LEU A 251 -0.28 -5.39 -13.04
C LEU A 251 0.86 -6.32 -13.47
N LYS A 252 1.47 -6.09 -14.63
CA LYS A 252 2.63 -6.88 -15.09
C LYS A 252 3.83 -6.74 -14.15
N VAL A 253 4.04 -5.54 -13.58
CA VAL A 253 5.10 -5.31 -12.58
C VAL A 253 4.78 -6.04 -11.28
N VAL A 254 3.52 -6.02 -10.82
CA VAL A 254 3.09 -6.80 -9.66
C VAL A 254 3.36 -8.30 -9.85
N ASP A 255 2.94 -8.89 -10.97
CA ASP A 255 3.18 -10.31 -11.26
C ASP A 255 4.67 -10.66 -11.29
N TYR A 256 5.48 -9.77 -11.89
CA TYR A 256 6.93 -9.89 -11.92
C TYR A 256 7.54 -9.88 -10.51
N GLU A 257 7.12 -8.94 -9.67
CA GLU A 257 7.61 -8.78 -8.30
C GLU A 257 7.18 -9.91 -7.37
N ILE A 258 5.96 -10.45 -7.52
CA ILE A 258 5.54 -11.66 -6.79
C ILE A 258 6.49 -12.82 -7.09
N GLY A 259 6.80 -13.05 -8.37
CA GLY A 259 7.73 -14.11 -8.77
C GLY A 259 9.16 -13.88 -8.29
N ARG A 260 9.60 -12.62 -8.25
CA ARG A 260 10.96 -12.23 -7.87
C ARG A 260 11.21 -12.21 -6.36
N LEU A 261 10.23 -11.73 -5.59
CA LEU A 261 10.33 -11.62 -4.14
C LEU A 261 9.94 -12.93 -3.42
N TYR A 262 8.94 -13.65 -3.94
CA TYR A 262 8.34 -14.81 -3.26
C TYR A 262 8.25 -16.10 -4.10
N GLY A 263 8.64 -16.10 -5.38
CA GLY A 263 8.41 -17.24 -6.26
C GLY A 263 9.28 -18.48 -5.95
N GLU A 264 8.69 -19.67 -6.06
CA GLU A 264 9.36 -20.97 -5.87
C GLU A 264 10.48 -21.23 -6.89
N ASN A 265 10.39 -20.62 -8.09
CA ASN A 265 11.41 -20.69 -9.15
C ASN A 265 12.49 -19.61 -9.01
N SER A 266 12.43 -18.74 -7.99
CA SER A 266 13.60 -17.96 -7.59
C SER A 266 14.62 -18.98 -7.08
N SER A 267 15.69 -19.19 -7.83
CA SER A 267 16.64 -20.28 -7.59
C SER A 267 17.29 -20.19 -6.20
N TYR A 268 16.68 -20.76 -5.15
CA TYR A 268 17.14 -20.64 -3.74
C TYR A 268 17.44 -19.19 -3.26
N ASP A 269 16.88 -18.18 -3.93
CA ASP A 269 17.27 -16.77 -3.81
C ASP A 269 16.00 -15.91 -3.84
N THR A 270 15.02 -16.19 -2.97
CA THR A 270 13.99 -15.20 -2.67
C THR A 270 14.73 -13.97 -2.12
N LEU A 271 14.58 -12.82 -2.77
CA LEU A 271 15.24 -11.59 -2.32
C LEU A 271 14.81 -11.24 -0.89
N MET A 272 13.60 -11.63 -0.48
CA MET A 272 13.09 -11.43 0.87
C MET A 272 12.79 -12.78 1.53
N VAL A 273 13.80 -13.35 2.17
CA VAL A 273 13.64 -14.55 3.02
C VAL A 273 12.77 -14.24 4.26
N GLU A 274 12.86 -13.01 4.76
CA GLU A 274 12.07 -12.52 5.88
C GLU A 274 10.89 -11.68 5.37
N ASN A 275 9.70 -11.95 5.90
CA ASN A 275 8.48 -11.25 5.48
C ASN A 275 8.16 -10.02 6.35
N GLY A 276 9.15 -9.14 6.54
CA GLY A 276 9.02 -7.96 7.39
C GLY A 276 10.30 -7.55 8.11
N TYR A 277 10.22 -6.49 8.91
CA TYR A 277 11.34 -5.95 9.68
C TYR A 277 10.87 -5.31 11.00
N ASP A 278 11.78 -5.26 11.97
CA ASP A 278 11.52 -4.59 13.24
C ASP A 278 11.81 -3.09 13.11
N VAL A 279 10.97 -2.28 13.76
CA VAL A 279 11.03 -0.84 13.79
C VAL A 279 11.44 -0.41 15.20
N ASP A 280 12.66 0.13 15.31
CA ASP A 280 13.23 0.66 16.54
C ASP A 280 13.37 2.19 16.53
N SER A 281 13.11 2.83 15.40
CA SER A 281 13.14 4.28 15.21
C SER A 281 12.12 4.75 14.18
N ILE A 282 11.77 6.03 14.22
CA ILE A 282 11.08 6.74 13.13
C ILE A 282 11.97 7.88 12.67
N SER A 283 12.09 8.02 11.35
CA SER A 283 12.88 9.06 10.70
C SER A 283 11.99 10.23 10.27
N LEU A 284 12.50 11.44 10.43
CA LEU A 284 11.92 12.68 9.92
C LEU A 284 12.58 13.03 8.60
N TRP A 285 11.78 13.18 7.54
CA TRP A 285 12.26 13.49 6.21
C TRP A 285 11.66 14.80 5.71
N TYR A 286 12.51 15.65 5.12
CA TYR A 286 12.06 16.78 4.32
C TYR A 286 11.62 16.25 2.95
N THR A 287 10.37 16.47 2.61
CA THR A 287 9.71 15.92 1.42
C THR A 287 8.81 16.99 0.79
N PRO A 288 9.40 17.96 0.06
CA PRO A 288 8.62 19.03 -0.54
C PRO A 288 7.70 18.47 -1.63
N THR A 289 6.45 18.93 -1.63
CA THR A 289 5.37 18.36 -2.45
C THR A 289 5.43 18.80 -3.92
N ASP A 290 6.19 19.85 -4.23
CA ASP A 290 6.46 20.34 -5.58
C ASP A 290 7.60 19.58 -6.28
N ASP A 291 8.39 18.79 -5.55
CA ASP A 291 9.44 17.95 -6.12
C ASP A 291 8.92 16.58 -6.57
N THR A 292 8.42 16.54 -7.80
CA THR A 292 8.05 15.28 -8.46
C THR A 292 9.24 14.42 -8.86
N GLY A 293 10.47 14.96 -8.80
CA GLY A 293 11.71 14.26 -9.13
C GLY A 293 12.31 13.48 -7.96
N LEU A 294 11.78 13.66 -6.74
CA LEU A 294 12.25 13.05 -5.48
C LEU A 294 13.69 13.43 -5.08
N ARG A 295 14.35 14.33 -5.79
CA ARG A 295 15.79 14.61 -5.66
C ARG A 295 16.15 15.48 -4.46
N SER A 296 15.19 16.26 -3.98
CA SER A 296 15.34 17.16 -2.85
C SER A 296 15.07 16.49 -1.50
N TRP A 297 14.59 15.24 -1.52
CA TRP A 297 14.25 14.51 -0.32
C TRP A 297 15.50 14.24 0.52
N CYS A 298 15.45 14.62 1.79
CA CYS A 298 16.58 14.44 2.70
C CYS A 298 16.16 14.10 4.12
N LEU A 299 17.00 13.32 4.80
CA LEU A 299 16.86 12.94 6.19
C LEU A 299 17.16 14.14 7.09
N VAL A 300 16.23 14.50 7.94
CA VAL A 300 16.35 15.59 8.93
C VAL A 300 16.92 15.05 10.23
N GLY A 301 16.42 13.90 10.68
CA GLY A 301 16.83 13.24 11.92
C GLY A 301 16.14 11.89 12.09
N GLU A 302 16.67 11.07 13.00
CA GLU A 302 16.16 9.75 13.34
C GLU A 302 15.94 9.66 14.86
N TYR A 303 14.78 9.16 15.26
CA TYR A 303 14.33 9.19 16.65
C TYR A 303 14.03 7.77 17.13
N GLU A 304 14.78 7.29 18.13
CA GLU A 304 14.62 5.96 18.70
C GLU A 304 13.34 5.84 19.51
N LEU A 305 12.61 4.73 19.31
CA LEU A 305 11.34 4.43 19.97
C LEU A 305 11.56 3.92 21.41
N GLN A 306 10.86 4.54 22.37
CA GLN A 306 11.10 4.35 23.81
C GLN A 306 9.84 3.93 24.61
N GLY A 307 8.66 3.90 23.98
CA GLY A 307 7.37 3.70 24.66
C GLY A 307 7.11 2.29 25.19
#